data_AF-A0A8X6LY54-F1
#
_entry.id   AF-A0A8X6LY54-F1
#
_cell.length_a   1.000
_cell.length_b   1.000
_cell.length_c   1.000
_cell.angle_alpha   90.00
_cell.angle_beta   90.00
_cell.angle_gamma   90.00
#
_symmetry.space_group_name_H-M   'P 1'
#
loop_
_entity.id
_entity.type
_entity.pdbx_description
1 polymer ?
#
loop_
_entity_poly.entity_id
_entity_poly.type
_entity_poly.pdbx_seq_one_letter_code
_entity_poly.pdbx_strand_id
1 'polypeptide(L)'
;MQRLQPKPTRSWGKQTIFVHSELHKFTPVFVRRDSVRRPLQAPYDGLYPVIKRSDKFYKVNIHGNPSSISTDRLKSAFTHNVDDTLHIEKSDTESKPNLRKTHYGRRVHFHDYLVSSR
;
A
#
# COMPACT_ATOMS: atom_id res chain seq x y z
N MET A 1 57.15 -7.42 -21.88
CA MET A 1 55.94 -7.11 -21.10
C MET A 1 54.80 -8.01 -21.56
N GLN A 2 54.23 -8.82 -20.67
CA GLN A 2 53.17 -9.76 -21.02
C GLN A 2 51.80 -9.07 -20.98
N ARG A 3 51.02 -9.23 -22.05
CA ARG A 3 49.75 -8.53 -22.26
C ARG A 3 48.61 -9.30 -21.57
N LEU A 4 48.38 -9.02 -20.30
CA LEU A 4 47.27 -9.60 -19.53
C LEU A 4 45.95 -9.06 -20.06
N GLN A 5 45.04 -9.95 -20.45
CA GLN A 5 43.68 -9.61 -20.86
C GLN A 5 42.69 -10.06 -19.78
N PRO A 6 41.68 -9.24 -19.45
CA PRO A 6 40.67 -9.62 -18.48
C PRO A 6 39.87 -10.83 -18.98
N LYS A 7 39.66 -11.80 -18.09
CA LYS A 7 38.85 -12.98 -18.38
C LYS A 7 37.37 -12.54 -18.39
N PRO A 8 36.59 -12.90 -19.42
CA PRO A 8 35.18 -12.51 -19.48
C PRO A 8 34.45 -13.04 -18.24
N THR A 9 33.86 -12.13 -17.47
CA THR A 9 33.03 -12.46 -16.32
C THR A 9 31.70 -13.04 -16.78
N ARG A 10 31.02 -13.79 -15.92
CA ARG A 10 29.69 -14.34 -16.17
C ARG A 10 28.78 -13.26 -16.77
N SER A 11 28.28 -13.49 -17.98
CA SER A 11 27.31 -12.60 -18.63
C SER A 11 26.07 -12.53 -17.76
N TRP A 12 25.83 -11.36 -17.18
CA TRP A 12 24.57 -11.01 -16.54
C TRP A 12 23.56 -10.82 -17.68
N GLY A 13 23.01 -11.93 -18.17
CA GLY A 13 21.88 -11.91 -19.10
C GLY A 13 20.78 -11.00 -18.53
N LYS A 14 20.02 -10.36 -19.43
CA LYS A 14 18.92 -9.41 -19.11
C LYS A 14 18.13 -9.93 -17.91
N GLN A 15 18.38 -9.36 -16.74
CA GLN A 15 17.62 -9.74 -15.57
C GLN A 15 16.18 -9.26 -15.77
N THR A 16 15.26 -10.21 -15.74
CA THR A 16 13.84 -9.90 -15.66
C THR A 16 13.60 -9.36 -14.26
N ILE A 17 13.35 -8.07 -14.17
CA ILE A 17 12.98 -7.43 -12.90
C ILE A 17 11.58 -7.93 -12.58
N PHE A 18 11.38 -8.47 -11.38
CA PHE A 18 10.06 -8.84 -10.92
C PHE A 18 9.23 -7.58 -10.68
N VAL A 19 8.16 -7.43 -11.46
CA VAL A 19 7.15 -6.39 -11.27
C VAL A 19 5.85 -7.08 -10.92
N HIS A 20 5.19 -6.59 -9.88
CA HIS A 20 3.96 -7.16 -9.41
C HIS A 20 2.82 -6.88 -10.41
N SER A 21 2.18 -7.91 -10.95
CA SER A 21 1.16 -7.82 -12.02
C SER A 21 0.00 -6.89 -11.66
N GLU A 22 -0.33 -6.84 -10.37
CA GLU A 22 -1.44 -6.09 -9.82
C GLU A 22 -1.23 -4.58 -9.89
N LEU A 23 0.01 -4.10 -10.03
CA LEU A 23 0.30 -2.67 -10.21
C LEU A 23 -0.36 -2.12 -11.50
N HIS A 24 -0.57 -2.98 -12.50
CA HIS A 24 -1.26 -2.61 -13.73
C HIS A 24 -2.79 -2.57 -13.58
N LYS A 25 -3.35 -3.29 -12.59
CA LYS A 25 -4.80 -3.47 -12.42
C LYS A 25 -5.41 -2.53 -11.37
N PHE A 26 -4.76 -2.31 -10.24
CA PHE A 26 -5.37 -1.59 -9.10
C PHE A 26 -5.33 -0.07 -9.21
N THR A 27 -6.34 0.59 -8.65
CA THR A 27 -6.58 2.04 -8.71
C THR A 27 -5.74 2.84 -7.72
N PRO A 28 -5.63 2.46 -6.42
CA PRO A 28 -4.77 3.14 -5.48
C PRO A 28 -3.43 2.42 -5.28
N VAL A 29 -2.36 3.20 -5.10
CA VAL A 29 -1.02 2.70 -4.79
C VAL A 29 -0.46 3.40 -3.57
N PHE A 30 0.35 2.66 -2.82
CA PHE A 30 1.22 3.20 -1.78
C PHE A 30 2.57 3.59 -2.39
N VAL A 31 3.11 4.72 -1.96
CA VAL A 31 4.37 5.29 -2.47
C VAL A 31 5.46 5.20 -1.40
N ARG A 32 6.63 4.65 -1.72
CA ARG A 32 7.77 4.57 -0.80
C ARG A 32 8.40 5.94 -0.58
N ARG A 33 8.72 6.27 0.67
CA ARG A 33 9.60 7.39 1.02
C ARG A 33 11.05 6.96 0.98
N ASP A 34 11.83 7.54 0.07
CA ASP A 34 13.29 7.30 0.00
C ASP A 34 14.11 8.35 0.77
N SER A 35 13.46 9.31 1.43
CA SER A 35 14.14 10.29 2.28
C SER A 35 14.48 9.74 3.67
N VAL A 36 15.35 10.44 4.41
CA VAL A 36 15.65 10.13 5.81
C VAL A 36 14.35 10.11 6.62
N ARG A 37 14.05 8.97 7.24
CA ARG A 37 12.81 8.74 7.99
C ARG A 37 13.01 9.06 9.46
N ARG A 38 11.97 9.58 10.10
CA ARG A 38 11.90 9.71 11.56
C ARG A 38 11.71 8.33 12.20
N PRO A 39 12.10 8.16 13.48
CA PRO A 39 11.75 6.96 14.23
C PRO A 39 10.25 6.68 14.13
N LEU A 40 9.87 5.41 13.92
CA LEU A 40 8.49 4.91 13.79
C LEU A 40 7.69 5.46 12.58
N GLN A 41 8.29 6.24 11.68
CA GLN A 41 7.61 6.69 10.47
C GLN A 41 7.45 5.54 9.47
N ALA A 42 6.26 5.33 8.90
CA ALA A 42 6.02 4.28 7.91
C ALA A 42 6.90 4.45 6.65
N PRO A 43 7.33 3.33 6.01
CA PRO A 43 8.15 3.37 4.80
C PRO A 43 7.39 3.81 3.57
N TYR A 44 6.07 3.60 3.57
CA TYR A 44 5.18 3.94 2.46
C TYR A 44 4.10 4.90 2.93
N ASP A 45 3.62 5.70 2.00
CA ASP A 45 2.54 6.64 2.19
C ASP A 45 1.33 6.33 1.33
N GLY A 46 0.19 6.66 1.92
CA GLY A 46 -1.04 7.04 1.24
C GLY A 46 -1.70 5.94 0.41
N LEU A 47 -3.01 6.06 0.21
CA LEU A 47 -3.66 5.51 -0.97
C LEU A 47 -3.74 6.63 -1.98
N TYR A 48 -2.78 6.66 -2.92
CA TYR A 48 -2.79 7.67 -3.96
C TYR A 48 -3.38 7.10 -5.25
N PRO A 49 -4.32 7.81 -5.91
CA PRO A 49 -4.88 7.33 -7.15
C PRO A 49 -3.88 7.48 -8.30
N VAL A 50 -3.78 6.43 -9.12
CA VAL A 50 -2.95 6.42 -10.33
C VAL A 50 -3.69 7.11 -11.48
N ILE A 51 -3.10 8.16 -12.05
CA ILE A 51 -3.64 8.91 -13.20
C ILE A 51 -3.26 8.22 -14.52
N LYS A 52 -2.00 7.84 -14.67
CA LYS A 52 -1.48 7.22 -15.91
C LYS A 52 -0.45 6.16 -15.58
N ARG A 53 -0.50 5.05 -16.33
CA ARG A 53 0.43 3.92 -16.22
C ARG A 53 1.41 3.91 -17.39
N SER A 54 2.66 3.58 -17.11
CA SER A 54 3.69 3.22 -18.09
C SER A 54 4.49 2.04 -17.52
N ASP A 55 5.40 1.48 -18.31
CA ASP A 55 6.18 0.31 -17.93
C ASP A 55 7.11 0.60 -16.75
N LYS A 56 7.85 1.72 -16.83
CA LYS A 56 8.85 2.12 -15.83
C LYS A 56 8.35 3.16 -14.82
N PHE A 57 7.35 3.97 -15.21
CA PHE A 57 6.88 5.11 -14.43
C PHE A 57 5.36 5.22 -14.41
N TYR A 58 4.83 5.69 -13.30
CA TYR A 58 3.41 5.94 -13.08
C TYR A 58 3.22 7.40 -12.73
N LYS A 59 2.19 8.03 -13.29
CA LYS A 59 1.73 9.33 -12.82
C LYS A 59 0.71 9.09 -11.70
N VAL A 60 1.05 9.50 -10.50
CA VAL A 60 0.26 9.32 -9.29
C VAL A 60 -0.18 10.70 -8.78
N ASN A 61 -1.44 10.85 -8.39
CA ASN A 61 -1.92 12.09 -7.80
C ASN A 61 -1.60 12.14 -6.30
N ILE A 62 -0.59 12.90 -5.92
CA ILE A 62 -0.22 13.12 -4.52
C ILE A 62 -0.74 14.48 -4.09
N HIS A 63 -1.74 14.49 -3.21
CA HIS A 63 -2.32 15.72 -2.65
C HIS A 63 -2.76 16.75 -3.72
N GLY A 64 -3.34 16.30 -4.82
CA GLY A 64 -3.78 17.16 -5.93
C GLY A 64 -2.70 17.43 -6.99
N ASN A 65 -1.45 17.03 -6.73
CA ASN A 65 -0.33 17.24 -7.64
C ASN A 65 0.05 15.94 -8.37
N PRO A 66 0.04 15.91 -9.71
CA PRO A 66 0.50 14.75 -10.48
C PRO A 66 2.02 14.60 -10.39
N SER A 67 2.49 13.51 -9.80
CA SER A 67 3.91 13.18 -9.67
C SER A 67 4.28 11.93 -10.46
N SER A 68 5.49 11.92 -11.05
CA SER A 68 6.01 10.77 -11.79
C SER A 68 6.86 9.89 -10.88
N ILE A 69 6.44 8.65 -10.67
CA ILE A 69 7.03 7.72 -9.71
C ILE A 69 7.42 6.44 -10.44
N SER A 70 8.62 5.93 -10.16
CA SER A 70 9.10 4.69 -10.75
C SER A 70 8.41 3.47 -10.14
N THR A 71 8.27 2.42 -10.93
CA THR A 71 7.62 1.16 -10.53
C THR A 71 8.20 0.55 -9.26
N ASP A 72 9.51 0.71 -9.01
CA ASP A 72 10.20 0.16 -7.83
C ASP A 72 9.80 0.79 -6.49
N ARG A 73 9.20 1.99 -6.54
CA ARG A 73 8.76 2.74 -5.35
C ARG A 73 7.28 2.56 -5.05
N LEU A 74 6.58 1.77 -5.84
CA LEU A 74 5.15 1.58 -5.71
C LEU A 74 4.83 0.23 -5.09
N LYS A 75 3.76 0.22 -4.31
CA LYS A 75 3.14 -1.00 -3.81
C LYS A 75 1.64 -0.91 -4.07
N SER A 76 1.07 -1.95 -4.69
CA SER A 76 -0.37 -2.02 -4.92
C SER A 76 -1.13 -1.94 -3.59
N ALA A 77 -2.18 -1.12 -3.52
CA ALA A 77 -3.11 -1.16 -2.41
C ALA A 77 -4.21 -2.18 -2.70
N PHE A 78 -4.22 -3.27 -1.95
CA PHE A 78 -5.34 -4.20 -1.96
C PHE A 78 -6.42 -3.65 -1.05
N THR A 79 -7.49 -3.12 -1.63
CA THR A 79 -8.73 -2.92 -0.89
C THR A 79 -9.45 -4.25 -0.90
N HIS A 80 -9.82 -4.77 0.28
CA HIS A 80 -10.92 -5.71 0.32
C HIS A 80 -12.10 -4.93 -0.25
N ASN A 81 -12.69 -5.39 -1.35
CA ASN A 81 -14.01 -4.91 -1.72
C ASN A 81 -14.90 -5.39 -0.58
N VAL A 82 -15.11 -4.54 0.43
CA VAL A 82 -16.15 -4.79 1.43
C VAL A 82 -17.48 -4.40 0.82
N ASP A 83 -17.53 -4.02 -0.46
CA ASP A 83 -18.62 -3.25 -0.99
C ASP A 83 -19.03 -3.57 -2.43
N ASP A 84 -20.29 -3.83 -2.76
CA ASP A 84 -21.56 -3.99 -2.01
C ASP A 84 -21.99 -3.03 -0.85
N THR A 85 -21.19 -2.11 -0.28
CA THR A 85 -21.52 -1.27 0.89
C THR A 85 -20.64 -0.01 1.08
N LEU A 86 -20.09 0.66 0.05
CA LEU A 86 -19.66 2.07 0.20
C LEU A 86 -20.81 2.98 -0.22
N HIS A 87 -21.97 2.75 0.40
CA HIS A 87 -22.83 3.87 0.73
C HIS A 87 -22.13 4.60 1.87
N ILE A 88 -21.55 5.76 1.54
CA ILE A 88 -21.21 6.76 2.54
C ILE A 88 -22.55 7.25 3.10
N GLU A 89 -23.12 6.48 4.00
CA GLU A 89 -24.28 6.90 4.77
C GLU A 89 -23.78 7.92 5.79
N LYS A 90 -24.14 9.17 5.54
CA LYS A 90 -24.29 10.16 6.61
C LYS A 90 -25.50 9.70 7.43
N SER A 91 -25.29 8.77 8.36
CA SER A 91 -26.30 8.45 9.37
C SER A 91 -25.85 9.04 10.70
N ASP A 92 -26.42 10.20 11.00
CA ASP A 92 -26.59 10.63 12.38
C ASP A 92 -27.44 9.55 13.06
N THR A 93 -26.81 8.62 13.79
CA THR A 93 -27.56 7.72 14.66
C THR A 93 -26.77 7.47 15.93
N GLU A 94 -27.23 8.16 16.96
CA GLU A 94 -26.83 8.09 18.35
C GLU A 94 -26.89 6.63 18.85
N SER A 95 -25.76 5.92 18.85
CA SER A 95 -25.67 4.53 19.33
C SER A 95 -24.97 4.48 20.68
N LYS A 96 -25.67 3.93 21.68
CA LYS A 96 -25.15 3.72 23.03
C LYS A 96 -23.97 2.73 22.98
N PRO A 97 -22.89 2.94 23.77
CA PRO A 97 -21.71 2.09 23.69
C PRO A 97 -22.03 0.65 24.10
N ASN A 98 -21.72 -0.29 23.21
CA ASN A 98 -21.91 -1.73 23.40
C ASN A 98 -20.93 -2.25 24.47
N LEU A 99 -21.32 -2.07 25.73
CA LEU A 99 -20.40 -2.16 26.86
C LEU A 99 -20.43 -3.56 27.47
N ARG A 100 -19.55 -4.45 26.99
CA ARG A 100 -19.41 -5.81 27.55
C ARG A 100 -18.56 -5.78 28.82
N LYS A 101 -19.03 -6.45 29.88
CA LYS A 101 -18.32 -6.58 31.16
C LYS A 101 -17.73 -7.99 31.28
N THR A 102 -16.48 -8.06 31.72
CA THR A 102 -15.84 -9.34 32.10
C THR A 102 -16.39 -9.85 33.43
N HIS A 103 -16.13 -11.12 33.76
CA HIS A 103 -16.51 -11.73 35.04
C HIS A 103 -16.03 -10.94 36.26
N TYR A 104 -14.89 -10.24 36.14
CA TYR A 104 -14.31 -9.38 37.18
C TYR A 104 -14.77 -7.91 37.08
N GLY A 105 -15.84 -7.63 36.32
CA GLY A 105 -16.49 -6.32 36.24
C GLY A 105 -15.78 -5.28 35.35
N ARG A 106 -14.64 -5.60 34.72
CA ARG A 106 -13.96 -4.67 33.81
C ARG A 106 -14.78 -4.44 32.54
N ARG A 107 -14.93 -3.16 32.18
CA ARG A 107 -15.58 -2.70 30.94
C ARG A 107 -14.58 -2.83 29.79
N VAL A 108 -14.92 -3.59 28.75
CA VAL A 108 -14.04 -3.79 27.60
C VAL A 108 -14.74 -3.31 26.34
N HIS A 109 -14.03 -2.48 25.57
CA HIS A 109 -14.47 -2.03 24.26
C HIS A 109 -13.92 -2.97 23.20
N PHE A 110 -14.79 -3.62 22.44
CA PHE A 110 -14.40 -4.41 21.28
C PHE A 110 -14.71 -3.60 20.03
N HIS A 111 -13.82 -3.65 19.05
CA HIS A 111 -14.13 -3.11 17.73
C HIS A 111 -15.10 -4.04 16.99
N ASP A 112 -16.05 -3.46 16.27
CA ASP A 112 -17.22 -4.16 15.70
C ASP A 112 -16.87 -5.24 14.68
N TYR A 113 -15.68 -5.20 14.07
CA TYR A 113 -15.24 -6.18 13.06
C TYR A 113 -14.89 -7.57 13.63
N LEU A 114 -14.83 -7.75 14.96
CA LEU A 114 -14.48 -9.04 15.58
C LEU A 114 -15.69 -9.85 16.08
N VAL A 115 -16.91 -9.33 15.93
CA VAL A 115 -18.12 -9.96 16.49
C VAL A 115 -18.86 -10.83 15.47
N SER A 116 -18.49 -10.77 14.18
CA SER A 116 -19.09 -11.58 13.11
C SER A 116 -18.43 -12.96 13.00
N SER A 117 -18.63 -13.81 13.99
CA SER A 117 -18.51 -15.26 13.81
C SER A 117 -19.21 -15.97 14.97
N ARG A 118 -20.51 -16.24 14.78
CA ARG A 118 -21.25 -17.36 15.39
C ARG A 118 -22.44 -17.69 14.51
#